data_AF-A0A024G7W4-F1
#
_entry.id   AF-A0A024G7W4-F1
#
_cell.length_a   1.000
_cell.length_b   1.000
_cell.length_c   1.000
_cell.angle_alpha   90.00
_cell.angle_beta   90.00
_cell.angle_gamma   90.00
#
_symmetry.space_group_name_H-M   'P 1'
#
loop_
_entity.id
_entity.type
_entity.pdbx_description
1 polymer ?
#
loop_
_entity_poly.entity_id
_entity_poly.type
_entity_poly.pdbx_seq_one_letter_code
_entity_poly.pdbx_strand_id
1 'polypeptide(L)'
;MLQNTYPGKCSGTISLEATLYRRVLPQDCIAFSSTQGRRLFKEAINSESNFMQIYFPLAEQFITQAEPAFCGLATLAMCLNALQIDPGRLWKGTWRWYSEELFDCCTSLSVAREKGISLSEFLCLAKCNGVQTEEYRASKALKMDQFRSLVKRCCSDSSEIMVLNYSRIVLGQTGDGHFSPIGGYHADQDMVLLLDVARFKYPPHWVKLSLIFEAMQQIDESIGLPRGLVILKSDVKNCLSQNELSKSMDPAAAKMVRSQPCCFGVTTIPPFHSSQAYIR
;
A
#
# COMPACT_ATOMS: atom_id res chain seq x y z
N MET A 1 8.25 35.03 49.21
CA MET A 1 6.88 34.70 48.76
C MET A 1 6.83 34.81 47.26
N LEU A 2 6.58 33.70 46.57
CA LEU A 2 5.89 33.54 45.28
C LEU A 2 5.99 32.04 44.95
N GLN A 3 5.08 31.27 45.53
CA GLN A 3 4.81 29.89 45.13
C GLN A 3 4.02 29.96 43.82
N ASN A 4 4.64 29.53 42.71
CA ASN A 4 3.88 29.18 41.51
C ASN A 4 3.48 27.71 41.62
N THR A 5 2.28 27.49 42.16
CA THR A 5 1.57 26.22 42.08
C THR A 5 1.00 26.05 40.67
N TYR A 6 1.62 25.20 39.86
CA TYR A 6 0.94 24.63 38.70
C TYR A 6 0.12 23.42 39.17
N PRO A 7 -1.21 23.40 39.03
CA PRO A 7 -1.98 22.20 39.25
C PRO A 7 -1.74 21.26 38.07
N GLY A 8 -0.71 20.43 38.17
CA GLY A 8 -0.51 19.29 37.29
C GLY A 8 -1.68 18.33 37.49
N LYS A 9 -2.64 18.33 36.57
CA LYS A 9 -3.45 17.13 36.33
C LYS A 9 -2.50 16.07 35.79
N CYS A 10 -1.93 15.26 36.68
CA CYS A 10 -1.33 13.99 36.31
C CYS A 10 -2.46 13.12 35.74
N SER A 11 -2.61 13.19 34.41
CA SER A 11 -3.27 12.13 33.64
C SER A 11 -2.59 10.82 34.02
N GLY A 12 -3.37 9.82 34.43
CA GLY A 12 -2.88 8.59 35.04
C GLY A 12 -1.73 7.98 34.25
N THR A 13 -0.63 7.68 34.94
CA THR A 13 0.54 7.04 34.34
C THR A 13 0.14 5.68 33.80
N ILE A 14 0.09 5.54 32.46
CA ILE A 14 -0.13 4.25 31.82
C ILE A 14 1.08 3.35 32.18
N SER A 15 0.83 2.22 32.85
CA SER A 15 1.87 1.24 33.14
C SER A 15 2.39 0.63 31.83
N LEU A 16 3.71 0.55 31.68
CA LEU A 16 4.33 -0.10 30.52
C LEU A 16 3.91 -1.57 30.38
N GLU A 17 3.58 -2.24 31.49
CA GLU A 17 3.05 -3.61 31.50
C GLU A 17 1.69 -3.73 30.81
N ALA A 18 0.93 -2.64 30.73
CA ALA A 18 -0.35 -2.56 30.01
C ALA A 18 -0.20 -2.11 28.54
N THR A 19 1.03 -1.90 28.07
CA THR A 19 1.33 -1.45 26.71
C THR A 19 2.00 -2.55 25.88
N LEU A 20 1.93 -2.41 24.55
CA LEU A 20 2.52 -3.35 23.61
C LEU A 20 3.56 -2.65 22.74
N TYR A 21 4.77 -3.18 22.70
CA TYR A 21 5.80 -2.78 21.75
C TYR A 21 6.17 -3.96 20.85
N ARG A 22 5.69 -3.89 19.60
CA ARG A 22 5.85 -4.95 18.58
C ARG A 22 5.34 -6.32 19.03
N ARG A 23 5.42 -7.28 18.13
CA ARG A 23 5.18 -8.70 18.38
C ARG A 23 6.30 -9.50 17.71
N VAL A 24 6.67 -10.62 18.33
CA VAL A 24 7.62 -11.57 17.73
C VAL A 24 6.93 -12.25 16.55
N LEU A 25 7.61 -12.31 15.40
CA LEU A 25 7.10 -13.04 14.25
C LEU A 25 7.06 -14.54 14.57
N PRO A 26 5.98 -15.25 14.19
CA PRO A 26 5.91 -16.70 14.28
C PRO A 26 7.00 -17.39 13.45
N GLN A 27 7.29 -18.65 13.76
CA GLN A 27 8.39 -19.41 13.15
C GLN A 27 8.31 -19.50 11.61
N ASP A 28 7.11 -19.54 11.05
CA ASP A 28 6.87 -19.61 9.60
C ASP A 28 6.99 -18.25 8.88
N CYS A 29 7.24 -17.17 9.63
CA CYS A 29 7.42 -15.82 9.12
C CYS A 29 8.87 -15.34 9.32
N ILE A 30 9.64 -15.26 8.23
CA ILE A 30 11.06 -14.86 8.32
C ILE A 30 11.18 -13.35 8.21
N ALA A 31 11.58 -12.69 9.30
CA ALA A 31 11.78 -11.23 9.31
C ALA A 31 12.71 -10.78 8.19
N PHE A 32 12.31 -9.77 7.42
CA PHE A 32 13.08 -9.23 6.29
C PHE A 32 14.50 -8.81 6.67
N SER A 33 14.65 -8.19 7.83
CA SER A 33 15.94 -7.71 8.34
C SER A 33 16.79 -8.80 9.00
N SER A 34 16.31 -10.04 9.14
CA SER A 34 17.11 -11.15 9.67
C SER A 34 18.21 -11.59 8.70
N THR A 35 19.20 -12.33 9.16
CA THR A 35 20.25 -12.90 8.28
C THR A 35 19.63 -13.75 7.16
N GLN A 36 18.64 -14.57 7.48
CA GLN A 36 17.92 -15.39 6.51
C GLN A 36 17.06 -14.53 5.56
N GLY A 37 16.33 -13.54 6.06
CA GLY A 37 15.49 -12.65 5.24
C GLY A 37 16.31 -11.82 4.24
N ARG A 38 17.48 -11.32 4.64
CA ARG A 38 18.42 -10.63 3.74
C ARG A 38 19.01 -11.58 2.71
N ARG A 39 19.26 -12.83 3.07
CA ARG A 39 19.72 -13.87 2.13
C ARG A 39 18.65 -14.13 1.06
N LEU A 40 17.40 -14.38 1.47
CA LEU A 40 16.27 -14.58 0.56
C LEU A 40 16.11 -13.40 -0.40
N PHE A 41 16.22 -12.17 0.09
CA PHE A 41 16.14 -10.99 -0.77
C PHE A 41 17.27 -10.96 -1.82
N LYS A 42 18.51 -11.22 -1.41
CA LYS A 42 19.67 -11.26 -2.31
C LYS A 42 19.55 -12.39 -3.34
N GLU A 43 19.08 -13.56 -2.94
CA GLU A 43 18.87 -14.68 -3.85
C GLU A 43 17.75 -14.36 -4.86
N ALA A 44 16.62 -13.84 -4.40
CA ALA A 44 15.49 -13.49 -5.26
C ALA A 44 15.84 -12.38 -6.29
N ILE A 45 16.49 -11.29 -5.86
CA ILE A 45 16.78 -10.15 -6.72
C ILE A 45 17.90 -10.42 -7.74
N ASN A 46 18.81 -11.35 -7.44
CA ASN A 46 19.89 -11.74 -8.35
C ASN A 46 19.54 -13.01 -9.16
N SER A 47 18.34 -13.57 -8.99
CA SER A 47 17.88 -14.70 -9.81
C SER A 47 17.64 -14.28 -11.26
N GLU A 48 17.77 -15.22 -12.20
CA GLU A 48 17.52 -14.96 -13.63
C GLU A 48 16.10 -14.42 -13.89
N SER A 49 15.12 -14.91 -13.13
CA SER A 49 13.72 -14.47 -13.25
C SER A 49 13.41 -13.13 -12.58
N ASN A 50 14.21 -12.74 -11.58
CA ASN A 50 14.11 -11.50 -10.81
C ASN A 50 12.68 -10.97 -10.56
N PHE A 51 11.90 -11.68 -9.74
CA PHE A 51 10.56 -11.25 -9.31
C PHE A 51 10.60 -10.27 -8.11
N MET A 52 11.50 -9.29 -8.14
CA MET A 52 11.66 -8.29 -7.07
C MET A 52 11.45 -6.85 -7.55
N GLN A 53 11.04 -6.64 -8.82
CA GLN A 53 10.97 -5.30 -9.42
C GLN A 53 10.04 -4.37 -8.66
N ILE A 54 8.90 -4.89 -8.19
CA ILE A 54 7.91 -4.09 -7.47
C ILE A 54 8.37 -3.62 -6.09
N TYR A 55 9.44 -4.23 -5.54
CA TYR A 55 9.99 -3.85 -4.24
C TYR A 55 10.37 -2.37 -4.20
N PHE A 56 11.04 -1.88 -5.24
CA PHE A 56 11.62 -0.54 -5.25
C PHE A 56 10.59 0.58 -5.11
N PRO A 57 9.57 0.68 -5.99
CA PRO A 57 8.55 1.72 -5.85
C PRO A 57 7.72 1.54 -4.58
N LEU A 58 7.45 0.32 -4.12
CA LEU A 58 6.76 0.11 -2.84
C LEU A 58 7.61 0.55 -1.64
N ALA A 59 8.92 0.31 -1.66
CA ALA A 59 9.84 0.70 -0.59
C ALA A 59 9.92 2.23 -0.46
N GLU A 60 9.92 2.97 -1.57
CA GLU A 60 9.84 4.44 -1.58
C GLU A 60 8.56 4.96 -0.91
N GLN A 61 7.48 4.19 -0.97
CA GLN A 61 6.15 4.55 -0.48
C GLN A 61 5.76 3.87 0.83
N PHE A 62 6.69 3.18 1.48
CA PHE A 62 6.34 2.33 2.61
C PHE A 62 6.03 3.13 3.87
N ILE A 63 4.75 3.15 4.24
CA ILE A 63 4.22 3.90 5.39
C ILE A 63 3.77 2.98 6.53
N THR A 64 3.63 3.56 7.73
CA THR A 64 2.95 2.90 8.86
C THR A 64 1.49 3.31 8.83
N GLN A 65 0.56 2.36 8.95
CA GLN A 65 -0.87 2.68 9.08
C GLN A 65 -1.11 3.62 10.27
N ALA A 66 -1.84 4.72 10.06
CA ALA A 66 -2.01 5.77 11.06
C ALA A 66 -2.92 5.35 12.22
N GLU A 67 -3.83 4.41 11.99
CA GLU A 67 -4.72 3.83 12.99
C GLU A 67 -4.62 2.30 12.97
N PRO A 68 -4.87 1.60 14.10
CA PRO A 68 -4.86 0.13 14.14
C PRO A 68 -5.78 -0.55 13.12
N ALA A 69 -6.87 0.10 12.70
CA ALA A 69 -7.83 -0.41 11.72
C ALA A 69 -7.53 0.01 10.27
N PHE A 70 -6.58 0.93 10.02
CA PHE A 70 -6.35 1.53 8.71
C PHE A 70 -5.44 0.72 7.77
N CYS A 71 -5.17 -0.56 8.05
CA CYS A 71 -4.27 -1.35 7.20
C CYS A 71 -4.66 -1.36 5.71
N GLY A 72 -5.96 -1.41 5.40
CA GLY A 72 -6.45 -1.30 4.02
C GLY A 72 -6.20 0.07 3.39
N LEU A 73 -6.46 1.16 4.13
CA LEU A 73 -6.23 2.54 3.67
C LEU A 73 -4.74 2.82 3.45
N ALA A 74 -3.88 2.42 4.40
CA ALA A 74 -2.44 2.58 4.30
C ALA A 74 -1.86 1.82 3.11
N THR A 75 -2.34 0.57 2.92
CA THR A 75 -1.96 -0.25 1.77
C THR A 75 -2.36 0.43 0.47
N LEU A 76 -3.59 0.95 0.36
CA LEU A 76 -4.05 1.61 -0.86
C LEU A 76 -3.25 2.90 -1.14
N ALA A 77 -3.01 3.76 -0.14
CA ALA A 77 -2.19 4.96 -0.31
C ALA A 77 -0.77 4.61 -0.82
N MET A 78 -0.12 3.63 -0.20
CA MET A 78 1.19 3.15 -0.62
C MET A 78 1.17 2.67 -2.08
N CYS A 79 0.16 1.89 -2.48
CA CYS A 79 0.05 1.36 -3.84
C CYS A 79 -0.23 2.44 -4.88
N LEU A 80 -1.13 3.39 -4.61
CA LEU A 80 -1.46 4.47 -5.55
C LEU A 80 -0.25 5.40 -5.77
N ASN A 81 0.48 5.73 -4.70
CA ASN A 81 1.72 6.51 -4.84
C ASN A 81 2.81 5.71 -5.58
N ALA A 82 2.93 4.39 -5.36
CA ALA A 82 3.90 3.54 -6.05
C ALA A 82 3.59 3.40 -7.55
N LEU A 83 2.31 3.41 -7.92
CA LEU A 83 1.82 3.50 -9.31
C LEU A 83 1.89 4.93 -9.90
N GLN A 84 2.37 5.91 -9.12
CA GLN A 84 2.47 7.31 -9.50
C GLN A 84 1.13 7.92 -9.95
N ILE A 85 0.03 7.51 -9.30
CA ILE A 85 -1.30 8.05 -9.58
C ILE A 85 -1.44 9.38 -8.83
N ASP A 86 -1.82 10.42 -9.57
CA ASP A 86 -2.07 11.74 -9.02
C ASP A 86 -3.48 11.81 -8.41
N PRO A 87 -3.64 12.16 -7.11
CA PRO A 87 -4.95 12.21 -6.48
C PRO A 87 -5.86 13.31 -7.05
N GLY A 88 -5.32 14.28 -7.81
CA GLY A 88 -6.11 15.38 -8.37
C GLY A 88 -6.65 16.37 -7.33
N ARG A 89 -6.30 16.19 -6.06
CA ARG A 89 -6.72 17.02 -4.92
C ARG A 89 -5.56 17.27 -3.96
N LEU A 90 -5.65 18.37 -3.23
CA LEU A 90 -4.63 18.78 -2.28
C LEU A 90 -4.56 17.79 -1.10
N TRP A 91 -3.34 17.51 -0.68
CA TRP A 91 -3.04 16.80 0.56
C TRP A 91 -2.66 17.79 1.67
N LYS A 92 -1.53 18.47 1.49
CA LYS A 92 -0.99 19.44 2.46
C LYS A 92 -0.36 20.64 1.75
N GLY A 93 -0.81 21.84 2.10
CA GLY A 93 -0.37 23.05 1.41
C GLY A 93 -0.67 22.97 -0.09
N THR A 94 0.34 23.15 -0.93
CA THR A 94 0.23 23.01 -2.40
C THR A 94 0.49 21.60 -2.90
N TRP A 95 0.83 20.65 -2.03
CA TRP A 95 1.22 19.29 -2.40
C TRP A 95 0.01 18.39 -2.60
N ARG A 96 0.12 17.50 -3.59
CA ARG A 96 -0.84 16.43 -3.88
C ARG A 96 -0.14 15.11 -3.63
N TRP A 97 -0.76 14.26 -2.82
CA TRP A 97 -0.20 12.97 -2.45
C TRP A 97 -1.28 12.08 -1.86
N TYR A 98 -1.24 10.77 -2.08
CA TYR A 98 -2.14 9.89 -1.35
C TYR A 98 -1.70 9.72 0.10
N SER A 99 -2.67 9.91 0.99
CA SER A 99 -2.62 9.54 2.40
C SER A 99 -3.94 8.86 2.76
N GLU A 100 -3.98 8.20 3.92
CA GLU A 100 -5.18 7.50 4.40
C GLU A 100 -6.41 8.42 4.52
N GLU A 101 -6.20 9.73 4.74
CA GLU A 101 -7.27 10.71 4.94
C GLU A 101 -8.02 11.09 3.65
N LEU A 102 -7.52 10.69 2.48
CA LEU A 102 -8.18 10.93 1.20
C LEU A 102 -9.20 9.85 0.83
N PHE A 103 -9.37 8.80 1.63
CA PHE A 103 -10.24 7.67 1.28
C PHE A 103 -11.62 7.75 1.95
N ASP A 104 -12.53 8.54 1.37
CA ASP A 104 -13.86 8.83 1.94
C ASP A 104 -15.04 8.57 0.98
N CYS A 105 -14.80 8.03 -0.21
CA CYS A 105 -15.82 7.91 -1.27
C CYS A 105 -16.82 6.75 -1.08
N CYS A 106 -16.43 5.66 -0.41
CA CYS A 106 -17.25 4.44 -0.27
C CYS A 106 -17.52 4.04 1.18
N THR A 107 -16.68 4.50 2.10
CA THR A 107 -16.83 4.31 3.54
C THR A 107 -16.26 5.54 4.23
N SER A 108 -16.87 5.97 5.32
CA SER A 108 -16.36 7.13 6.06
C SER A 108 -15.12 6.74 6.85
N LEU A 109 -14.19 7.68 7.03
CA LEU A 109 -12.99 7.46 7.85
C LEU A 109 -13.33 7.12 9.31
N SER A 110 -14.47 7.59 9.84
CA SER A 110 -14.94 7.21 11.18
C SER A 110 -15.30 5.73 11.25
N VAL A 111 -16.07 5.23 10.27
CA VAL A 111 -16.44 3.81 10.20
C VAL A 111 -15.20 2.94 9.99
N ALA A 112 -14.31 3.34 9.06
CA ALA A 112 -13.06 2.63 8.81
C ALA A 112 -12.15 2.60 10.05
N ARG A 113 -12.16 3.63 10.89
CA ARG A 113 -11.35 3.68 12.13
C ARG A 113 -11.83 2.68 13.16
N GLU A 114 -13.14 2.48 13.25
CA GLU A 114 -13.75 1.56 14.21
C GLU A 114 -13.68 0.10 13.74
N LYS A 115 -13.91 -0.15 12.45
CA LYS A 115 -14.16 -1.50 11.93
C LYS A 115 -13.13 -2.01 10.93
N GLY A 116 -12.25 -1.14 10.45
CA GLY A 116 -11.45 -1.42 9.26
C GLY A 116 -12.30 -1.38 7.99
N ILE A 117 -11.79 -2.00 6.93
CA ILE A 117 -12.49 -2.10 5.64
C ILE A 117 -12.46 -3.56 5.14
N SER A 118 -13.53 -3.97 4.48
CA SER A 118 -13.63 -5.23 3.77
C SER A 118 -12.92 -5.17 2.40
N LEU A 119 -12.68 -6.33 1.78
CA LEU A 119 -12.12 -6.38 0.41
C LEU A 119 -13.03 -5.68 -0.62
N SER A 120 -14.35 -5.71 -0.40
CA SER A 120 -15.32 -5.02 -1.27
C SER A 120 -15.20 -3.50 -1.16
N GLU A 121 -15.03 -2.97 0.06
CA GLU A 121 -14.78 -1.55 0.29
C GLU A 121 -13.40 -1.13 -0.26
N PHE A 122 -12.36 -1.95 -0.09
CA PHE A 122 -11.04 -1.71 -0.68
C PHE A 122 -11.13 -1.53 -2.20
N LEU A 123 -11.86 -2.41 -2.90
CA LEU A 123 -12.07 -2.31 -4.35
C LEU A 123 -12.84 -1.05 -4.74
N CYS A 124 -13.85 -0.67 -3.95
CA CYS A 124 -14.63 0.54 -4.20
C CYS A 124 -13.75 1.79 -4.06
N LEU A 125 -12.97 1.87 -2.98
CA LEU A 125 -12.01 2.96 -2.73
C LEU A 125 -10.94 3.02 -3.82
N ALA A 126 -10.42 1.89 -4.27
CA ALA A 126 -9.47 1.83 -5.37
C ALA A 126 -10.09 2.40 -6.65
N LYS A 127 -11.24 1.86 -7.09
CA LYS A 127 -11.92 2.30 -8.33
C LYS A 127 -12.31 3.78 -8.31
N CYS A 128 -12.80 4.30 -7.18
CA CYS A 128 -13.18 5.71 -7.08
C CYS A 128 -11.97 6.65 -7.15
N ASN A 129 -10.75 6.14 -6.89
CA ASN A 129 -9.49 6.87 -7.02
C ASN A 129 -8.79 6.59 -8.36
N GLY A 130 -9.50 6.07 -9.36
CA GLY A 130 -9.04 6.03 -10.75
C GLY A 130 -8.06 4.91 -11.10
N VAL A 131 -7.89 3.90 -10.24
CA VAL A 131 -7.04 2.73 -10.54
C VAL A 131 -7.88 1.59 -11.11
N GLN A 132 -7.33 0.87 -12.08
CA GLN A 132 -7.94 -0.36 -12.57
C GLN A 132 -7.67 -1.49 -11.57
N THR A 133 -8.65 -2.40 -11.45
CA THR A 133 -8.60 -3.49 -10.46
C THR A 133 -8.97 -4.83 -11.08
N GLU A 134 -8.20 -5.88 -10.83
CA GLU A 134 -8.63 -7.26 -10.98
C GLU A 134 -8.86 -7.88 -9.60
N GLU A 135 -10.06 -8.36 -9.33
CA GLU A 135 -10.43 -8.99 -8.05
C GLU A 135 -10.36 -10.51 -8.14
N TYR A 136 -9.76 -11.13 -7.13
CA TYR A 136 -9.80 -12.58 -6.97
C TYR A 136 -10.14 -12.94 -5.53
N ARG A 137 -11.33 -13.52 -5.33
CA ARG A 137 -11.68 -14.16 -4.07
C ARG A 137 -10.98 -15.51 -3.98
N ALA A 138 -10.36 -15.80 -2.84
CA ALA A 138 -9.73 -17.10 -2.58
C ALA A 138 -10.79 -18.17 -2.23
N SER A 139 -11.81 -18.29 -3.08
CA SER A 139 -12.77 -19.38 -3.06
C SER A 139 -12.17 -20.64 -3.68
N LYS A 140 -12.95 -21.73 -3.75
CA LYS A 140 -12.54 -22.97 -4.43
C LYS A 140 -12.19 -22.78 -5.92
N ALA A 141 -12.60 -21.68 -6.54
CA ALA A 141 -12.32 -21.37 -7.94
C ALA A 141 -10.85 -20.98 -8.18
N LEU A 142 -10.25 -20.20 -7.29
CA LEU A 142 -8.84 -19.81 -7.40
C LEU A 142 -7.95 -21.00 -7.00
N LYS A 143 -7.02 -21.39 -7.87
CA LYS A 143 -6.08 -22.49 -7.63
C LYS A 143 -4.68 -21.98 -7.32
N MET A 144 -3.90 -22.79 -6.60
CA MET A 144 -2.54 -22.45 -6.18
C MET A 144 -1.63 -22.07 -7.36
N ASP A 145 -1.70 -22.81 -8.48
CA ASP A 145 -0.87 -22.53 -9.65
C ASP A 145 -1.27 -21.25 -10.38
N GLN A 146 -2.57 -20.94 -10.38
CA GLN A 146 -3.07 -19.66 -10.86
C GLN A 146 -2.57 -18.52 -9.96
N PHE A 147 -2.68 -18.67 -8.63
CA PHE A 147 -2.16 -17.68 -7.68
C PHE A 147 -0.66 -17.45 -7.86
N ARG A 148 0.14 -18.51 -7.98
CA ARG A 148 1.58 -18.39 -8.24
C ARG A 148 1.88 -17.67 -9.55
N SER A 149 1.10 -17.93 -10.60
CA SER A 149 1.26 -17.26 -11.90
C SER A 149 0.94 -15.76 -11.81
N LEU A 150 -0.11 -15.40 -11.06
CA LEU A 150 -0.45 -14.01 -10.78
C LEU A 150 0.65 -13.30 -9.97
N VAL A 151 1.19 -13.96 -8.95
CA VAL A 151 2.30 -13.42 -8.13
C VAL A 151 3.52 -13.15 -8.99
N LYS A 152 3.92 -14.12 -9.83
CA LYS A 152 5.02 -13.94 -10.78
C LYS A 152 4.79 -12.72 -11.67
N ARG A 153 3.62 -12.63 -12.33
CA ARG A 153 3.25 -11.49 -13.18
C ARG A 153 3.43 -10.15 -12.46
N CYS A 154 2.80 -9.97 -11.29
CA CYS A 154 2.83 -8.69 -10.58
C CYS A 154 4.19 -8.36 -9.96
N CYS A 155 5.11 -9.33 -9.88
CA CYS A 155 6.45 -9.11 -9.35
C CYS A 155 7.53 -9.02 -10.45
N SER A 156 7.21 -9.36 -11.70
CA SER A 156 8.13 -9.31 -12.86
C SER A 156 8.50 -7.89 -13.26
N ASP A 157 7.63 -6.93 -13.02
CA ASP A 157 7.84 -5.50 -13.28
C ASP A 157 7.16 -4.64 -12.19
N SER A 158 7.02 -3.34 -12.43
CA SER A 158 6.44 -2.38 -11.50
C SER A 158 5.12 -1.76 -11.99
N SER A 159 4.48 -2.33 -13.01
CA SER A 159 3.26 -1.80 -13.63
C SER A 159 1.98 -2.22 -12.92
N GLU A 160 2.04 -3.33 -12.17
CA GLU A 160 0.91 -3.89 -11.43
C GLU A 160 1.32 -4.16 -9.98
N ILE A 161 0.42 -3.91 -9.03
CA ILE A 161 0.64 -4.19 -7.61
C ILE A 161 -0.38 -5.19 -7.12
N MET A 162 0.10 -6.32 -6.60
CA MET A 162 -0.75 -7.29 -5.92
C MET A 162 -0.90 -6.91 -4.44
N VAL A 163 -2.14 -6.66 -4.04
CA VAL A 163 -2.55 -6.44 -2.64
C VAL A 163 -3.27 -7.68 -2.14
N LEU A 164 -2.88 -8.15 -0.96
CA LEU A 164 -3.54 -9.28 -0.30
C LEU A 164 -4.47 -8.78 0.80
N ASN A 165 -5.63 -9.43 0.91
CA ASN A 165 -6.45 -9.45 2.11
C ASN A 165 -6.39 -10.87 2.68
N TYR A 166 -5.86 -11.01 3.90
CA TYR A 166 -5.57 -12.34 4.47
C TYR A 166 -5.82 -12.36 5.98
N SER A 167 -5.99 -13.57 6.53
CA SER A 167 -6.10 -13.80 7.97
C SER A 167 -4.73 -13.98 8.60
N ARG A 168 -4.40 -13.14 9.58
CA ARG A 168 -3.19 -13.28 10.41
C ARG A 168 -3.20 -14.53 11.27
N ILE A 169 -4.37 -15.07 11.61
CA ILE A 169 -4.51 -16.27 12.44
C ILE A 169 -3.79 -17.46 11.79
N VAL A 170 -3.95 -17.62 10.47
CA VAL A 170 -3.29 -18.71 9.71
C VAL A 170 -1.77 -18.59 9.75
N LEU A 171 -1.23 -17.36 9.80
CA LEU A 171 0.20 -17.11 9.94
C LEU A 171 0.70 -17.22 11.40
N GLY A 172 -0.18 -17.49 12.36
CA GLY A 172 0.13 -17.48 13.80
C GLY A 172 0.33 -16.07 14.38
N GLN A 173 -0.08 -15.03 13.67
CA GLN A 173 0.12 -13.63 14.05
C GLN A 173 -1.04 -13.08 14.89
N THR A 174 -0.79 -12.03 15.67
CA THR A 174 -1.81 -11.41 16.52
C THR A 174 -2.77 -10.52 15.74
N GLY A 175 -4.07 -10.81 15.87
CA GLY A 175 -5.16 -10.20 15.12
C GLY A 175 -5.65 -11.13 14.03
N ASP A 176 -6.58 -10.66 13.20
CA ASP A 176 -7.15 -11.47 12.11
C ASP A 176 -7.00 -10.78 10.75
N GLY A 177 -8.05 -10.16 10.21
CA GLY A 177 -8.03 -9.57 8.87
C GLY A 177 -6.94 -8.50 8.72
N HIS A 178 -6.19 -8.58 7.62
CA HIS A 178 -5.14 -7.61 7.31
C HIS A 178 -5.00 -7.37 5.80
N PHE A 179 -4.48 -6.19 5.45
CA PHE A 179 -4.10 -5.83 4.08
C PHE A 179 -2.63 -5.47 4.03
N SER A 180 -1.93 -5.95 3.00
CA SER A 180 -0.57 -5.53 2.66
C SER A 180 -0.25 -5.91 1.21
N PRO A 181 0.63 -5.17 0.52
CA PRO A 181 1.08 -5.59 -0.80
C PRO A 181 2.18 -6.65 -0.72
N ILE A 182 2.31 -7.41 -1.80
CA ILE A 182 3.50 -8.23 -2.04
C ILE A 182 4.61 -7.31 -2.55
N GLY A 183 5.74 -7.31 -1.85
CA GLY A 183 6.96 -6.59 -2.22
C GLY A 183 7.92 -7.41 -3.10
N GLY A 184 7.63 -8.67 -3.38
CA GLY A 184 8.43 -9.51 -4.26
C GLY A 184 8.25 -11.01 -4.00
N TYR A 185 8.82 -11.83 -4.87
CA TYR A 185 8.68 -13.29 -4.85
C TYR A 185 10.03 -13.98 -5.06
N HIS A 186 10.30 -14.98 -4.21
CA HIS A 186 11.44 -15.87 -4.33
C HIS A 186 10.97 -17.20 -4.92
N ALA A 187 11.27 -17.43 -6.20
CA ALA A 187 10.80 -18.61 -6.92
C ALA A 187 11.32 -19.93 -6.34
N ASP A 188 12.62 -20.06 -6.08
CA ASP A 188 13.22 -21.33 -5.61
C ASP A 188 12.76 -21.75 -4.22
N GLN A 189 12.45 -20.78 -3.35
CA GLN A 189 11.97 -21.02 -2.00
C GLN A 189 10.43 -21.00 -1.90
N ASP A 190 9.73 -20.68 -2.99
CA ASP A 190 8.28 -20.43 -3.07
C ASP A 190 7.78 -19.53 -1.93
N MET A 191 8.40 -18.35 -1.78
CA MET A 191 8.09 -17.37 -0.72
C MET A 191 7.79 -15.99 -1.27
N VAL A 192 6.86 -15.27 -0.64
CA VAL A 192 6.57 -13.86 -0.94
C VAL A 192 7.00 -12.96 0.19
N LEU A 193 7.47 -11.76 -0.15
CA LEU A 193 7.76 -10.71 0.82
C LEU A 193 6.50 -9.88 1.07
N LEU A 194 5.98 -9.87 2.29
CA LEU A 194 4.88 -9.00 2.68
C LEU A 194 5.44 -7.69 3.23
N LEU A 195 5.00 -6.56 2.67
CA LEU A 195 5.32 -5.23 3.19
C LEU A 195 4.25 -4.78 4.19
N ASP A 196 4.34 -5.37 5.39
CA ASP A 196 3.36 -5.19 6.47
C ASP A 196 3.24 -3.73 6.92
N VAL A 197 2.10 -3.11 6.64
CA VAL A 197 1.83 -1.69 6.99
C VAL A 197 1.59 -1.49 8.49
N ALA A 198 1.34 -2.54 9.27
CA ALA A 198 1.30 -2.51 10.72
C ALA A 198 2.74 -2.53 11.30
N ARG A 199 3.59 -1.59 10.86
CA ARG A 199 5.04 -1.57 11.15
C ARG A 199 5.38 -1.48 12.64
N PHE A 200 4.45 -0.93 13.44
CA PHE A 200 4.53 -0.91 14.90
C PHE A 200 4.34 -2.30 15.54
N LYS A 201 3.72 -3.25 14.83
CA LYS A 201 3.45 -4.61 15.27
C LYS A 201 4.48 -5.61 14.70
N TYR A 202 4.62 -5.66 13.37
CA TYR A 202 5.50 -6.61 12.68
C TYR A 202 6.36 -5.92 11.62
N PRO A 203 7.61 -6.35 11.38
CA PRO A 203 8.39 -5.89 10.23
C PRO A 203 7.87 -6.53 8.93
N PRO A 204 8.33 -6.05 7.75
CA PRO A 204 8.26 -6.85 6.53
C PRO A 204 8.83 -8.24 6.76
N HIS A 205 8.25 -9.25 6.14
CA HIS A 205 8.62 -10.64 6.38
C HIS A 205 8.30 -11.51 5.18
N TRP A 206 9.10 -12.56 5.02
CA TRP A 206 8.88 -13.59 4.03
C TRP A 206 7.94 -14.65 4.59
N VAL A 207 6.99 -15.08 3.78
CA VAL A 207 6.06 -16.18 4.08
C VAL A 207 5.99 -17.15 2.92
N LYS A 208 5.76 -18.44 3.19
CA LYS A 208 5.53 -19.44 2.14
C LYS A 208 4.29 -19.08 1.34
N LEU A 209 4.37 -19.23 0.02
CA LEU A 209 3.27 -18.91 -0.88
C LEU A 209 2.01 -19.76 -0.56
N SER A 210 2.19 -21.03 -0.18
CA SER A 210 1.09 -21.91 0.23
C SER A 210 0.38 -21.42 1.50
N LEU A 211 1.15 -20.97 2.50
CA LEU A 211 0.62 -20.50 3.77
C LEU A 211 -0.19 -19.21 3.59
N ILE A 212 0.31 -18.25 2.80
CA ILE A 212 -0.45 -17.03 2.53
C ILE A 212 -1.67 -17.29 1.64
N PHE A 213 -1.62 -18.31 0.78
CA PHE A 213 -2.78 -18.74 0.01
C PHE A 213 -3.89 -19.29 0.91
N GLU A 214 -3.56 -20.15 1.87
CA GLU A 214 -4.50 -20.63 2.90
C GLU A 214 -5.07 -19.47 3.73
N ALA A 215 -4.23 -18.50 4.09
CA ALA A 215 -4.65 -17.33 4.85
C ALA A 215 -5.71 -16.47 4.13
N MET A 216 -5.67 -16.41 2.79
CA MET A 216 -6.68 -15.72 2.00
C MET A 216 -8.00 -16.52 1.90
N GLN A 217 -7.96 -17.84 2.03
CA GLN A 217 -9.15 -18.70 1.91
C GLN A 217 -10.11 -18.56 3.11
N GLN A 218 -9.62 -18.00 4.22
CA GLN A 218 -10.44 -17.75 5.40
C GLN A 218 -11.60 -16.78 5.09
N ILE A 219 -12.76 -17.03 5.69
CA ILE A 219 -13.95 -16.17 5.55
C ILE A 219 -13.77 -14.89 6.35
N ASP A 220 -14.05 -13.75 5.72
CA ASP A 220 -14.26 -12.47 6.40
C ASP A 220 -15.70 -12.47 6.94
N GLU A 221 -15.84 -12.60 8.25
CA GLU A 221 -17.14 -12.69 8.92
C GLU A 221 -18.00 -11.44 8.72
N SER A 222 -17.39 -10.27 8.46
CA SER A 222 -18.13 -9.01 8.28
C SER A 222 -18.99 -8.99 7.01
N ILE A 223 -18.60 -9.76 5.99
CA ILE A 223 -19.27 -9.83 4.69
C ILE A 223 -19.67 -11.24 4.28
N GLY A 224 -19.31 -12.27 5.07
CA GLY A 224 -19.64 -13.68 4.81
C GLY A 224 -18.99 -14.25 3.55
N LEU A 225 -17.90 -13.64 3.05
CA LEU A 225 -17.19 -14.04 1.85
C LEU A 225 -15.73 -14.38 2.16
N PRO A 226 -15.07 -15.24 1.37
CA PRO A 226 -13.63 -15.41 1.46
C PRO A 226 -12.91 -14.07 1.29
N ARG A 227 -11.74 -13.95 1.93
CA ARG A 227 -10.76 -12.92 1.61
C ARG A 227 -10.15 -13.21 0.22
N GLY A 228 -9.00 -12.63 -0.10
CA GLY A 228 -8.45 -12.77 -1.44
C GLY A 228 -7.38 -11.75 -1.77
N LEU A 229 -7.30 -11.39 -3.05
CA LEU A 229 -6.34 -10.43 -3.56
C LEU A 229 -6.98 -9.48 -4.56
N VAL A 230 -6.34 -8.32 -4.70
CA VAL A 230 -6.62 -7.33 -5.74
C VAL A 230 -5.32 -7.04 -6.47
N ILE A 231 -5.39 -6.97 -7.79
CA ILE A 231 -4.29 -6.47 -8.62
C ILE A 231 -4.66 -5.06 -9.06
N LEU A 232 -3.84 -4.09 -8.67
CA LEU A 232 -4.00 -2.68 -9.00
C LEU A 232 -3.13 -2.34 -10.20
N LYS A 233 -3.69 -1.63 -11.18
CA LYS A 233 -2.96 -1.16 -12.36
C LYS A 233 -3.29 0.27 -12.67
N SER A 234 -2.27 1.02 -13.06
CA SER A 234 -2.46 2.35 -13.58
C SER A 234 -3.14 2.27 -14.96
N ASP A 235 -4.18 3.07 -15.22
CA ASP A 235 -4.81 3.20 -16.56
C ASP A 235 -3.96 4.02 -17.54
N VAL A 236 -2.69 4.24 -17.19
CA VAL A 236 -1.84 5.22 -17.84
C VAL A 236 -1.28 4.63 -19.13
N LYS A 237 -2.11 4.69 -20.17
CA LYS A 237 -1.66 4.88 -21.56
C LYS A 237 -1.08 6.29 -21.81
N ASN A 238 -0.95 7.16 -20.80
CA ASN A 238 -0.73 8.61 -20.99
C ASN A 238 0.25 9.32 -20.04
N CYS A 239 1.27 8.64 -19.50
CA CYS A 239 2.46 9.32 -18.99
C CYS A 239 3.64 8.66 -19.63
N LEU A 240 4.06 9.25 -20.76
CA LEU A 240 5.39 9.03 -21.30
C LEU A 240 6.36 9.18 -20.14
N SER A 241 7.21 8.18 -19.94
CA SER A 241 8.31 8.29 -18.98
C SER A 241 9.08 9.58 -19.27
N GLN A 242 9.66 10.22 -18.23
CA GLN A 242 10.47 11.44 -18.43
C GLN A 242 11.61 11.22 -19.46
N ASN A 243 12.00 9.95 -19.71
CA ASN A 243 12.95 9.56 -20.74
C ASN A 243 12.42 9.63 -22.18
N GLU A 244 11.11 9.54 -22.41
CA GLU A 244 10.51 9.62 -23.76
C GLU A 244 10.19 11.07 -24.18
N LEU A 245 9.99 11.99 -23.23
CA LEU A 245 9.89 13.43 -23.49
C LEU A 245 11.20 14.03 -24.05
N SER A 246 12.34 13.43 -23.75
CA SER A 246 13.65 13.87 -24.29
C SER A 246 13.92 13.41 -25.72
N LYS A 247 13.16 12.41 -26.23
CA LYS A 247 13.39 11.81 -27.56
C LYS A 247 12.44 12.32 -28.64
N SER A 248 11.43 13.13 -28.30
CA SER A 248 10.44 13.65 -29.26
C SER A 248 10.59 15.15 -29.59
N MET A 249 11.63 15.82 -29.08
CA MET A 249 11.89 17.23 -29.39
C MET A 249 12.83 17.37 -30.60
N ASP A 250 12.24 17.41 -31.80
CA ASP A 250 12.90 17.89 -33.01
C ASP A 250 13.03 19.44 -32.91
N PRO A 251 14.22 20.05 -32.99
CA PRO A 251 14.40 21.49 -32.73
C PRO A 251 13.70 22.43 -33.73
N ALA A 252 13.14 21.90 -34.82
CA ALA A 252 12.57 22.67 -35.91
C ALA A 252 11.03 22.84 -35.88
N ALA A 253 10.31 22.15 -34.99
CA ALA A 253 8.84 22.14 -34.99
C ALA A 253 8.18 23.04 -33.93
N ALA A 254 8.87 24.09 -33.48
CA ALA A 254 8.29 25.09 -32.58
C ALA A 254 7.31 26.03 -33.32
N LYS A 255 6.18 25.50 -33.80
CA LYS A 255 5.02 26.28 -34.21
C LYS A 255 3.73 25.47 -34.12
N MET A 256 2.95 25.83 -33.11
CA MET A 256 1.48 25.75 -33.08
C MET A 256 0.85 24.34 -33.22
N VAL A 257 0.83 23.59 -32.11
CA VAL A 257 -0.26 22.63 -31.85
C VAL A 257 -0.72 22.84 -30.40
N ARG A 258 -1.83 23.57 -30.24
CA ARG A 258 -2.63 23.53 -29.00
C ARG A 258 -3.42 22.23 -29.02
N SER A 259 -2.95 21.20 -28.33
CA SER A 259 -3.84 20.15 -27.83
C SER A 259 -4.44 20.64 -26.50
N GLN A 260 -5.77 20.69 -26.44
CA GLN A 260 -6.52 21.05 -25.25
C GLN A 260 -6.22 20.06 -24.11
N PRO A 261 -6.00 20.54 -22.87
CA PRO A 261 -6.21 19.73 -21.68
C PRO A 261 -7.72 19.59 -21.43
N CYS A 262 -8.15 18.41 -21.02
CA CYS A 262 -9.52 18.15 -20.57
C CYS A 262 -9.94 19.20 -19.52
N CYS A 263 -10.97 19.98 -19.86
CA CYS A 263 -11.55 21.02 -19.04
C CYS A 263 -12.27 20.44 -17.82
N PHE A 264 -11.96 20.93 -16.62
CA PHE A 264 -12.96 21.26 -15.60
C PHE A 264 -12.76 22.73 -15.20
N GLY A 265 -13.86 23.47 -15.17
CA GLY A 265 -13.91 24.92 -15.27
C GLY A 265 -13.19 25.68 -14.14
N VAL A 266 -12.45 26.71 -14.53
CA VAL A 266 -11.87 27.71 -13.65
C VAL A 266 -12.82 28.91 -13.60
N THR A 267 -13.42 29.17 -12.45
CA THR A 267 -13.83 30.53 -12.09
C THR A 267 -12.59 31.28 -11.62
N THR A 268 -12.38 32.46 -12.19
CA THR A 268 -11.20 33.32 -12.02
C THR A 268 -11.05 33.83 -10.58
N ILE A 269 -9.90 33.57 -9.95
CA ILE A 269 -9.45 34.23 -8.71
C ILE A 269 -8.05 34.85 -8.97
N PRO A 270 -7.78 36.11 -8.54
CA PRO A 270 -6.55 36.84 -8.88
C PRO A 270 -5.34 36.38 -8.01
N PRO A 271 -4.11 36.88 -8.27
CA PRO A 271 -2.88 36.11 -8.04
C PRO A 271 -2.52 36.02 -6.55
N PHE A 272 -2.27 34.80 -6.09
CA PHE A 272 -1.66 34.55 -4.78
C PHE A 272 -0.16 34.81 -4.84
N HIS A 273 0.31 35.66 -3.91
CA HIS A 273 1.72 35.80 -3.59
C HIS A 273 2.33 34.46 -3.20
N SER A 274 3.46 34.14 -3.85
CA SER A 274 4.36 33.05 -3.49
C SER A 274 4.81 33.21 -2.02
N SER A 275 4.32 32.33 -1.14
CA SER A 275 5.09 31.93 0.03
C SER A 275 5.61 30.53 -0.26
N GLN A 276 6.89 30.45 -0.62
CA GLN A 276 7.63 29.21 -0.61
C GLN A 276 7.53 28.63 0.81
N ALA A 277 6.90 27.46 0.93
CA ALA A 277 6.99 26.65 2.13
C ALA A 277 8.43 26.14 2.25
N TYR A 278 9.32 26.95 2.80
CA TYR A 278 10.61 26.47 3.29
C TYR A 278 10.34 25.50 4.44
N ILE A 279 10.80 24.27 4.29
CA ILE A 279 11.04 23.37 5.42
C ILE A 279 12.11 24.07 6.25
N ARG A 280 11.74 24.52 7.46
CA ARG A 280 12.69 25.13 8.41
C ARG A 280 13.63 24.09 8.98
#